data_AF-A0AA38KMU2-F1
#
_entry.id   AF-A0AA38KMU2-F1
#
_cell.length_a   1.000
_cell.length_b   1.000
_cell.length_c   1.000
_cell.angle_alpha   90.00
_cell.angle_beta   90.00
_cell.angle_gamma   90.00
#
_symmetry.space_group_name_H-M   'P 1'
#
loop_
_entity.id
_entity.type
_entity.pdbx_description
1 polymer ?
#
loop_
_entity_poly.entity_id
_entity_poly.type
_entity_poly.pdbx_seq_one_letter_code
_entity_poly.pdbx_strand_id
1 'polypeptide(L)'
;LKRKQTSIIFQLRTGHTSLKAHLHRLHKADSPNCPHCERQRICIKETVKHYIMDCPAYRRERFQLLRKLGRNARSLCHILSNEKAIPHLLQYIGRTKRFQRVIGDL
;
A
#
# COMPACT_ATOMS: atom_id res chain seq x y z
N LEU A 1 -14.28 -3.33 -11.92
CA LEU A 1 -13.15 -3.85 -11.11
C LEU A 1 -13.23 -5.37 -11.06
N LYS A 2 -12.12 -6.09 -11.25
CA LYS A 2 -12.09 -7.55 -11.05
C LYS A 2 -12.21 -7.88 -9.55
N ARG A 3 -12.75 -9.05 -9.18
CA ARG A 3 -12.95 -9.47 -7.77
C ARG A 3 -11.72 -9.27 -6.88
N LYS A 4 -10.54 -9.61 -7.40
CA LYS A 4 -9.23 -9.44 -6.72
C LYS A 4 -8.91 -7.96 -6.42
N GLN A 5 -9.18 -7.07 -7.38
CA GLN A 5 -8.96 -5.63 -7.25
C GLN A 5 -9.89 -5.02 -6.19
N THR A 6 -11.16 -5.41 -6.18
CA THR A 6 -12.11 -4.95 -5.15
C THR A 6 -11.69 -5.40 -3.76
N SER A 7 -11.25 -6.67 -3.63
CA SER A 7 -10.79 -7.22 -2.36
C SER A 7 -9.60 -6.44 -1.79
N ILE A 8 -8.58 -6.10 -2.59
CA ILE A 8 -7.43 -5.35 -2.08
C ILE A 8 -7.78 -3.92 -1.68
N ILE A 9 -8.66 -3.25 -2.44
CA ILE A 9 -9.13 -1.91 -2.06
C ILE A 9 -9.88 -1.95 -0.73
N PHE A 10 -10.74 -2.95 -0.53
CA PHE A 10 -11.44 -3.15 0.73
C PHE A 10 -10.49 -3.42 1.90
N GLN A 11 -9.49 -4.29 1.70
CA GLN A 11 -8.46 -4.57 2.70
C GLN A 11 -7.66 -3.30 3.06
N LEU A 12 -7.27 -2.50 2.07
CA LEU A 12 -6.55 -1.24 2.30
C LEU A 12 -7.38 -0.21 3.05
N ARG A 13 -8.68 -0.09 2.74
CA ARG A 13 -9.61 0.81 3.44
C ARG A 13 -9.81 0.43 4.90
N THR A 14 -9.93 -0.86 5.18
CA THR A 14 -10.20 -1.37 6.53
C THR A 14 -8.93 -1.65 7.34
N GLY A 15 -7.76 -1.57 6.71
CA GLY A 15 -6.49 -1.92 7.33
C GLY A 15 -6.24 -3.42 7.49
N HIS A 16 -7.16 -4.28 7.04
CA HIS A 16 -7.06 -5.75 7.02
C HIS A 16 -6.15 -6.23 5.88
N THR A 17 -4.90 -5.79 5.88
CA THR A 17 -3.94 -5.99 4.79
C THR A 17 -2.86 -7.00 5.13
N SER A 18 -2.21 -7.59 4.13
CA SER A 18 -1.00 -8.40 4.35
C SER A 18 0.29 -7.60 4.61
N LEU A 19 0.14 -6.33 5.03
CA LEU A 19 1.27 -5.52 5.49
C LEU A 19 1.69 -5.96 6.90
N LYS A 20 2.99 -5.83 7.20
CA LYS A 20 3.60 -6.37 8.44
C LYS A 20 2.94 -5.84 9.71
N ALA A 21 2.51 -4.57 9.73
CA ALA A 21 1.84 -4.02 10.92
C ALA A 21 0.54 -4.75 11.26
N HIS A 22 -0.26 -5.16 10.28
CA HIS A 22 -1.47 -5.93 10.54
C HIS A 22 -1.15 -7.39 10.86
N LEU A 23 -0.23 -8.00 10.11
CA LEU A 23 0.18 -9.40 10.34
C LEU A 23 0.76 -9.62 11.74
N HIS A 24 1.56 -8.68 12.23
CA HIS A 24 2.10 -8.73 13.59
C HIS A 24 1.00 -8.67 14.65
N ARG A 25 -0.04 -7.84 14.46
CA ARG A 25 -1.21 -7.83 15.37
C ARG A 25 -1.94 -9.17 15.42
N LEU A 26 -1.88 -9.94 14.33
CA LEU A 26 -2.44 -11.29 14.26
C LEU A 26 -1.45 -12.38 14.71
N HIS A 27 -0.27 -12.01 15.22
CA HIS A 27 0.82 -12.93 15.54
C HIS A 27 1.28 -13.79 14.35
N LYS A 28 1.12 -13.27 13.12
CA LYS A 28 1.54 -13.93 11.86
C LYS A 28 2.85 -13.36 11.27
N ALA A 29 3.51 -12.46 11.99
CA ALA A 29 4.81 -11.91 11.62
C ALA A 29 5.57 -11.52 12.89
N ASP A 30 6.88 -11.78 12.91
CA ASP A 30 7.73 -11.54 14.09
C ASP A 30 7.96 -10.06 14.39
N SER A 31 7.79 -9.20 13.38
CA SER A 31 8.00 -7.75 13.47
C SER A 31 6.93 -7.00 12.68
N PRO A 32 6.45 -5.84 13.18
CA PRO A 32 5.50 -4.99 12.46
C PRO A 32 6.18 -4.09 11.41
N ASN A 33 7.50 -4.13 11.30
CA ASN A 33 8.27 -3.16 10.52
C ASN A 33 8.23 -3.44 9.02
N CYS A 34 8.48 -2.39 8.24
CA CYS A 34 8.61 -2.50 6.79
C CYS A 34 9.93 -3.18 6.42
N PRO A 35 9.91 -4.29 5.66
CA PRO A 35 11.12 -5.03 5.31
C PRO A 35 12.10 -4.21 4.45
N HIS A 36 11.58 -3.25 3.67
CA HIS A 36 12.43 -2.36 2.88
C HIS A 36 13.11 -1.27 3.71
N CYS A 37 12.45 -0.81 4.77
CA CYS A 37 13.00 0.19 5.68
C CYS A 37 14.01 -0.44 6.62
N GLU A 38 13.76 -1.67 7.10
CA GLU A 38 14.72 -2.42 7.91
C GLU A 38 16.05 -2.62 7.19
N ARG A 39 16.02 -2.91 5.88
CA ARG A 39 17.25 -3.00 5.04
C ARG A 39 18.04 -1.70 4.99
N GLN A 40 17.37 -0.57 5.20
CA GLN A 40 17.99 0.77 5.26
C GLN A 40 18.28 1.21 6.69
N ARG A 41 18.19 0.29 7.68
CA ARG A 41 18.34 0.57 9.12
C ARG A 41 17.33 1.58 9.67
N ILE A 42 16.13 1.61 9.09
CA ILE A 42 15.00 2.43 9.54
C ILE A 42 13.94 1.52 10.16
N CYS A 43 13.69 1.68 11.46
CA CYS A 43 12.67 0.94 12.20
C CYS A 43 11.33 1.67 12.14
N ILE A 44 10.46 1.30 11.19
CA ILE A 44 9.13 1.89 11.04
C ILE A 44 8.09 0.82 10.68
N LYS A 45 6.92 0.90 11.32
CA LYS A 45 5.79 -0.03 11.11
C LYS A 45 5.25 0.07 9.69
N GLU A 46 5.04 -1.06 9.04
CA GLU A 46 4.45 -1.13 7.70
C GLU A 46 2.93 -0.98 7.74
N THR A 47 2.45 0.25 7.93
CA THR A 47 1.03 0.60 7.87
C THR A 47 0.58 0.91 6.43
N VAL A 48 -0.73 0.98 6.17
CA VAL A 48 -1.27 1.42 4.87
C VAL A 48 -0.77 2.83 4.51
N LYS A 49 -0.76 3.73 5.51
CA LYS A 49 -0.19 5.07 5.38
C LYS A 49 1.28 5.01 4.96
N HIS A 50 2.09 4.25 5.71
CA HIS A 50 3.51 4.12 5.39
C HIS A 50 3.72 3.58 3.98
N TYR A 51 3.03 2.50 3.63
CA TYR A 51 3.09 1.89 2.30
C TYR A 51 2.80 2.92 1.20
N ILE A 52 1.63 3.59 1.24
CA ILE A 52 1.16 4.47 0.17
C ILE A 52 1.87 5.83 0.14
N MET A 53 2.19 6.41 1.30
CA MET A 53 2.60 7.82 1.40
C MET A 53 4.07 8.02 1.78
N ASP A 54 4.67 7.11 2.55
CA ASP A 54 5.94 7.42 3.24
C ASP A 54 7.11 6.53 2.80
N CYS A 55 6.86 5.28 2.41
CA CYS A 55 7.91 4.27 2.24
C CYS A 55 8.94 4.69 1.18
N PRO A 56 10.24 4.77 1.53
CA PRO A 56 11.28 5.23 0.60
C PRO A 56 11.45 4.28 -0.59
N ALA A 57 11.25 2.98 -0.39
CA ALA A 57 11.37 1.98 -1.45
C ALA A 57 10.36 2.15 -2.58
N TYR A 58 9.21 2.77 -2.31
CA TYR A 58 8.16 3.01 -3.31
C TYR A 58 8.11 4.47 -3.77
N ARG A 59 9.19 5.23 -3.59
CA ARG A 59 9.23 6.67 -3.93
C ARG A 59 8.90 6.91 -5.39
N ARG A 60 9.41 6.08 -6.30
CA ARG A 60 9.22 6.24 -7.76
C ARG A 60 7.77 5.95 -8.17
N GLU A 61 7.20 4.86 -7.66
CA GLU A 61 5.83 4.45 -7.93
C GLU A 61 4.85 5.45 -7.31
N ARG A 62 5.14 5.89 -6.08
CA ARG A 62 4.37 6.92 -5.38
C ARG A 62 4.39 8.22 -6.15
N PHE A 63 5.54 8.68 -6.64
CA PHE A 63 5.62 9.89 -7.44
C PHE A 63 4.68 9.83 -8.66
N GLN A 64 4.62 8.69 -9.35
CA GLN A 64 3.71 8.51 -10.48
C GLN A 64 2.24 8.48 -10.07
N LEU A 65 1.91 7.84 -8.95
CA LEU A 65 0.56 7.89 -8.36
C LEU A 65 0.16 9.34 -8.04
N LEU A 66 0.99 10.06 -7.30
CA LEU A 66 0.70 11.43 -6.87
C LEU A 66 0.58 12.39 -8.05
N ARG A 67 1.46 12.26 -9.06
CA ARG A 67 1.41 13.08 -10.28
C ARG A 67 0.07 12.93 -11.02
N LYS A 68 -0.50 11.72 -11.06
CA LYS A 68 -1.80 11.48 -11.71
C LYS A 68 -2.98 12.00 -10.89
N LEU A 69 -2.85 12.05 -9.56
CA LEU A 69 -3.91 12.50 -8.65
C LEU A 69 -3.87 14.02 -8.36
N GLY A 70 -2.76 14.70 -8.67
CA GLY A 70 -2.63 16.14 -8.49
C GLY A 70 -2.76 16.58 -7.03
N ARG A 71 -3.46 17.70 -6.78
CA ARG A 71 -3.63 18.28 -5.44
C ARG A 71 -4.32 17.34 -4.44
N ASN A 72 -5.16 16.43 -4.94
CA ASN A 72 -5.92 15.49 -4.12
C ASN A 72 -5.07 14.34 -3.56
N ALA A 73 -3.83 14.19 -4.01
CA ALA A 73 -2.94 13.11 -3.62
C ALA A 73 -2.37 13.23 -2.19
N ARG A 74 -2.68 14.31 -1.48
CA ARG A 74 -2.19 14.57 -0.10
C ARG A 74 -3.02 13.86 0.97
N SER A 75 -4.21 13.35 0.62
CA SER A 75 -5.10 12.67 1.56
C SER A 75 -5.15 11.18 1.30
N LEU A 76 -4.74 10.38 2.28
CA LEU A 76 -4.85 8.92 2.23
C LEU A 76 -6.31 8.49 1.99
N CYS A 77 -7.25 9.12 2.69
CA CYS A 77 -8.68 8.85 2.52
C CYS A 77 -9.12 9.12 1.08
N HIS A 78 -8.62 10.19 0.45
CA HIS A 78 -8.95 10.47 -0.95
C HIS A 78 -8.38 9.42 -1.90
N ILE A 79 -7.13 8.99 -1.70
CA ILE A 79 -6.49 7.94 -2.51
C ILE A 79 -7.26 6.62 -2.41
N LEU A 80 -7.74 6.27 -1.22
CA LEU A 80 -8.42 5.01 -0.96
C LEU A 80 -9.90 5.03 -1.36
N SER A 81 -10.58 6.18 -1.30
CA SER A 81 -12.05 6.26 -1.46
C SER A 81 -12.50 6.83 -2.80
N ASN A 82 -11.72 7.68 -3.47
CA ASN A 82 -12.14 8.30 -4.73
C ASN A 82 -12.08 7.30 -5.88
N GLU A 83 -13.19 7.11 -6.59
CA GLU A 83 -13.29 6.28 -7.78
C GLU A 83 -12.25 6.62 -8.85
N LYS A 84 -12.00 7.92 -9.10
CA LYS A 84 -10.96 8.40 -10.04
C LYS A 84 -9.55 8.04 -9.59
N ALA A 85 -9.33 7.80 -8.29
CA ALA A 85 -8.03 7.42 -7.76
C ALA A 85 -7.77 5.91 -7.84
N ILE A 86 -8.82 5.08 -7.83
CA ILE A 86 -8.70 3.62 -7.80
C ILE A 86 -7.85 3.05 -8.94
N PRO A 87 -8.03 3.43 -10.22
CA PRO A 87 -7.20 2.88 -11.30
C PRO A 87 -5.70 3.16 -11.10
N HIS A 88 -5.36 4.35 -10.59
CA HIS A 88 -3.99 4.74 -10.33
C HIS A 88 -3.41 4.03 -9.10
N LEU A 89 -4.22 3.85 -8.07
CA LEU A 89 -3.84 3.07 -6.88
C LEU A 89 -3.61 1.60 -7.23
N LEU A 90 -4.43 0.99 -8.09
CA LEU A 90 -4.23 -0.39 -8.55
C LEU A 90 -2.94 -0.52 -9.36
N GLN A 91 -2.65 0.44 -10.24
CA GLN A 91 -1.38 0.47 -10.96
C GLN A 91 -0.18 0.61 -10.02
N TYR A 92 -0.30 1.44 -8.97
CA TYR A 92 0.70 1.54 -7.93
C TYR A 92 0.92 0.19 -7.24
N ILE A 93 -0.15 -0.49 -6.81
CA ILE A 93 -0.10 -1.81 -6.16
C ILE A 93 0.56 -2.87 -7.07
N GLY A 94 0.21 -2.90 -8.35
CA GLY A 94 0.81 -3.83 -9.32
C GLY A 94 2.31 -3.60 -9.48
N ARG A 95 2.75 -2.34 -9.50
CA ARG A 95 4.17 -1.98 -9.68
C ARG A 95 5.04 -2.21 -8.45
N THR A 96 4.50 -1.97 -7.25
CA THR A 96 5.25 -2.26 -6.01
C THR A 96 5.39 -3.75 -5.75
N LYS A 97 4.53 -4.59 -6.36
CA LYS A 97 4.46 -6.05 -6.17
C LYS A 97 4.29 -6.46 -4.70
N ARG A 98 3.95 -5.52 -3.81
CA ARG A 98 3.91 -5.78 -2.35
C ARG A 98 2.89 -6.84 -1.97
N PHE A 99 1.82 -6.95 -2.75
CA PHE A 99 0.72 -7.90 -2.56
C PHE A 99 0.75 -9.09 -3.52
N GLN A 100 1.81 -9.25 -4.31
CA GLN A 100 1.91 -10.29 -5.35
C GLN A 100 1.76 -11.71 -4.75
N ARG A 101 2.34 -11.95 -3.56
CA ARG A 101 2.23 -13.25 -2.86
C ARG A 101 0.80 -13.60 -2.41
N VAL A 102 -0.07 -12.61 -2.23
CA VAL A 102 -1.43 -12.80 -1.72
C VAL A 102 -2.47 -12.81 -2.84
N ILE A 103 -2.23 -12.04 -3.90
CA ILE A 103 -3.25 -11.76 -4.93
C ILE A 103 -2.86 -12.33 -6.30
N GLY A 104 -1.57 -12.63 -6.49
CA GLY A 104 -0.96 -12.88 -7.80
C GLY A 104 -0.66 -11.57 -8.53
N ASP A 105 -0.47 -11.67 -9.84
CA ASP A 105 -0.27 -10.49 -10.69
C ASP A 105 -1.58 -9.69 -10.83
N LEU A 106 -1.45 -8.37 -10.73
CA LEU A 106 -2.55 -7.39 -10.67
C LEU A 106 -2.55 -6.48 -11.89
#